data_AF-A0A1H2QII1-F1
#
_entry.id   AF-A0A1H2QII1-F1
#
_cell.length_a   1.000
_cell.length_b   1.000
_cell.length_c   1.000
_cell.angle_alpha   90.00
_cell.angle_beta   90.00
_cell.angle_gamma   90.00
#
_symmetry.space_group_name_H-M   'P 1'
#
loop_
_entity.id
_entity.type
_entity.pdbx_description
1 polymer ?
#
loop_
_entity_poly.entity_id
_entity_poly.type
_entity_poly.pdbx_seq_one_letter_code
_entity_poly.pdbx_strand_id
1 'polypeptide(L)'
;MRAFDALPAPLRRWLAEAARPWSSASCRRIWRRAMARGESVEAALARLTRAERRALMRDAMAPGAPPEIRSPVASTLRARA
;
A
#
# COMPACT_ATOMS: atom_id res chain seq x y z
N MET A 1 10.99 9.06 5.20
CA MET A 1 10.00 9.48 6.24
C MET A 1 8.87 10.36 5.68
N ARG A 2 9.16 11.51 5.05
CA ARG A 2 8.16 12.52 4.60
C ARG A 2 6.89 12.02 3.89
N ALA A 3 6.98 10.95 3.09
CA ALA A 3 5.82 10.43 2.36
C ALA A 3 4.75 9.79 3.26
N PHE A 4 5.15 9.26 4.41
CA PHE A 4 4.23 8.69 5.41
C PHE A 4 3.61 9.80 6.28
N ASP A 5 4.41 10.79 6.66
CA ASP A 5 3.97 11.91 7.50
C ASP A 5 2.97 12.82 6.76
N ALA A 6 3.07 12.89 5.43
CA ALA A 6 2.15 13.62 4.57
C ALA A 6 0.81 12.90 4.29
N LEU A 7 0.58 11.72 4.89
CA LEU A 7 -0.67 10.98 4.73
C LEU A 7 -1.73 11.47 5.72
N PRO A 8 -3.01 11.48 5.32
CA PRO A 8 -4.12 11.72 6.24
C PRO A 8 -4.09 10.75 7.42
N ALA A 9 -4.45 11.23 8.61
CA ALA A 9 -4.52 10.42 9.83
C ALA A 9 -5.25 9.07 9.66
N PRO A 10 -6.45 8.99 9.04
CA PRO A 10 -7.13 7.69 8.83
C PRO A 10 -6.31 6.73 7.95
N LEU A 11 -5.62 7.25 6.92
CA LEU A 11 -4.78 6.43 6.06
C LEU A 11 -3.52 5.92 6.79
N ARG A 12 -2.94 6.75 7.67
CA ARG A 12 -1.80 6.36 8.50
C ARG A 12 -2.17 5.24 9.48
N ARG A 13 -3.33 5.35 10.14
CA ARG A 13 -3.83 4.32 11.05
C ARG A 13 -4.03 3.00 10.32
N TRP A 14 -4.71 3.03 9.18
CA TRP A 14 -4.87 1.84 8.34
C TRP A 14 -3.53 1.21 7.93
N LEU A 15 -2.55 2.02 7.52
CA LEU A 15 -1.21 1.52 7.17
C LEU A 15 -0.45 0.89 8.34
N ALA A 16 -0.68 1.37 9.57
CA ALA A 16 -0.06 0.81 10.76
C ALA A 16 -0.64 -0.55 11.17
N GLU A 17 -1.91 -0.81 10.82
CA GLU A 17 -2.63 -2.05 11.09
C GLU A 17 -2.56 -3.06 9.93
N ALA A 18 -2.07 -2.65 8.77
CA ALA A 18 -1.99 -3.49 7.57
C ALA A 18 -1.07 -4.70 7.80
N ALA A 19 -1.54 -5.89 7.44
CA ALA A 19 -0.84 -7.16 7.64
C ALA A 19 0.32 -7.37 6.66
N ARG A 20 0.32 -6.65 5.53
CA ARG A 20 1.38 -6.73 4.51
C ARG A 20 2.26 -5.47 4.54
N PRO A 21 3.57 -5.56 4.24
CA PRO A 21 4.42 -4.38 4.04
C PRO A 21 4.03 -3.61 2.76
N TRP A 22 2.99 -2.79 2.86
CA TRP A 22 2.54 -1.89 1.79
C TRP A 22 3.47 -0.67 1.67
N SER A 23 3.70 -0.20 0.44
CA SER A 23 4.36 1.10 0.26
C SER A 23 3.37 2.24 0.45
N SER A 24 3.77 3.26 1.21
CA SER A 24 2.97 4.47 1.48
C SER A 24 2.51 5.16 0.20
N ALA A 25 3.34 5.16 -0.85
CA ALA A 25 3.00 5.71 -2.16
C ALA A 25 1.82 4.99 -2.85
N SER A 26 1.79 3.65 -2.78
CA SER A 26 0.69 2.86 -3.36
C SER A 26 -0.63 3.11 -2.63
N CYS A 27 -0.60 3.12 -1.29
CA CYS A 27 -1.78 3.42 -0.48
C CYS A 27 -2.29 4.84 -0.73
N ARG A 28 -1.38 5.83 -0.79
CA ARG A 28 -1.72 7.22 -1.13
C ARG A 28 -2.37 7.34 -2.51
N ARG A 29 -1.93 6.58 -3.51
CA ARG A 29 -2.51 6.59 -4.85
C ARG A 29 -3.94 6.04 -4.86
N ILE A 30 -4.20 4.96 -4.13
CA ILE A 30 -5.55 4.38 -4.01
C ILE A 30 -6.47 5.37 -3.30
N TRP A 31 -6.01 5.92 -2.17
CA TRP A 31 -6.73 6.93 -1.40
C TRP A 31 -7.08 8.16 -2.23
N ARG A 32 -6.09 8.78 -2.91
CA ARG A 32 -6.32 9.96 -3.75
C ARG A 32 -7.33 9.70 -4.86
N ARG A 33 -7.31 8.50 -5.46
CA ARG A 33 -8.30 8.13 -6.48
C ARG A 33 -9.71 7.99 -5.92
N ALA A 34 -9.85 7.47 -4.69
CA ALA A 34 -11.15 7.39 -4.04
C ALA A 34 -11.69 8.78 -3.67
N MET A 35 -10.85 9.62 -3.06
CA MET A 35 -11.22 11.01 -2.73
C MET A 35 -11.56 11.83 -3.98
N ALA A 36 -10.82 11.66 -5.07
CA ALA A 36 -11.12 12.35 -6.34
C ALA A 36 -12.46 11.93 -6.97
N ARG A 37 -13.00 10.77 -6.59
CA ARG A 37 -14.34 10.32 -6.99
C ARG A 37 -15.44 10.78 -6.03
N GLY A 38 -15.09 11.54 -4.99
CA GLY A 38 -16.03 11.93 -3.94
C GLY A 38 -16.41 10.78 -3.00
N GLU A 39 -15.63 9.69 -2.96
CA GLU A 39 -15.86 8.58 -2.03
C GLU A 39 -15.60 9.03 -0.59
N SER A 40 -16.33 8.46 0.37
CA SER A 40 -16.07 8.71 1.80
C SER A 40 -14.73 8.11 2.25
N VAL A 41 -14.27 8.52 3.42
CA VAL A 41 -13.06 7.98 4.04
C VAL A 41 -13.19 6.46 4.24
N GLU A 42 -14.33 6.00 4.72
CA GLU A 42 -14.64 4.59 4.97
C GLU A 42 -14.60 3.79 3.66
N ALA A 43 -15.18 4.33 2.58
CA ALA A 43 -15.14 3.70 1.26
C ALA A 43 -13.69 3.58 0.74
N ALA A 44 -12.87 4.63 0.92
CA ALA A 44 -11.46 4.58 0.55
C ALA A 44 -10.66 3.54 1.35
N LEU A 45 -10.92 3.42 2.65
CA LEU A 45 -10.32 2.40 3.52
C LEU A 45 -10.78 0.99 3.11
N ALA A 46 -12.07 0.79 2.83
CA ALA A 46 -12.60 -0.49 2.38
C ALA A 46 -11.93 -0.97 1.08
N ARG A 47 -11.62 -0.04 0.16
CA ARG A 47 -10.86 -0.34 -1.06
C ARG A 47 -9.43 -0.78 -0.77
N LEU A 48 -8.77 -0.14 0.19
CA LEU A 48 -7.43 -0.52 0.63
C LEU A 48 -7.45 -1.93 1.26
N THR A 49 -8.39 -2.21 2.16
CA THR A 49 -8.57 -3.54 2.76
C THR A 49 -8.87 -4.61 1.71
N ARG A 50 -9.70 -4.33 0.70
CA ARG A 50 -9.95 -5.26 -0.41
C ARG A 50 -8.69 -5.52 -1.24
N ALA A 51 -7.87 -4.48 -1.48
CA ALA A 51 -6.62 -4.63 -2.19
C ALA A 51 -5.61 -5.47 -1.38
N GLU A 52 -5.57 -5.29 -0.07
CA GLU A 52 -4.78 -6.10 0.87
C GLU A 52 -5.20 -7.57 0.84
N ARG A 53 -6.48 -7.88 1.03
CA ARG A 53 -6.96 -9.27 0.96
C ARG A 53 -6.57 -9.95 -0.34
N ARG A 54 -6.72 -9.25 -1.47
CA ARG A 54 -6.29 -9.77 -2.79
C ARG A 54 -4.78 -9.98 -2.88
N ALA A 55 -3.97 -9.14 -2.25
CA ALA A 55 -2.53 -9.30 -2.24
C ALA A 55 -2.12 -10.49 -1.36
N LEU A 56 -2.71 -10.62 -0.17
CA LEU A 56 -2.48 -11.76 0.73
C LEU A 56 -2.85 -13.10 0.07
N MET A 57 -3.98 -13.17 -0.64
CA MET A 57 -4.36 -14.37 -1.38
C MET A 57 -3.37 -14.74 -2.48
N ARG A 58 -2.80 -13.73 -3.18
CA ARG A 58 -1.77 -13.98 -4.19
C ARG A 58 -0.45 -14.42 -3.58
N ASP A 59 -0.04 -13.76 -2.48
CA ASP A 59 1.19 -14.12 -1.76
C ASP A 59 1.06 -15.53 -1.16
N ALA A 60 -0.14 -15.94 -0.69
CA ALA A 60 -0.42 -17.30 -0.22
C ALA A 60 -0.42 -18.36 -1.34
N MET A 61 -0.79 -17.98 -2.56
CA MET A 61 -0.77 -18.87 -3.73
C MET A 61 0.57 -18.91 -4.45
N ALA A 62 1.53 -18.04 -4.10
CA ALA A 62 2.88 -18.08 -4.65
C ALA A 62 3.74 -19.06 -3.82
N PRO A 63 4.05 -20.27 -4.32
CA PRO A 63 4.87 -21.21 -3.59
C PRO A 63 6.33 -20.73 -3.62
N GLY A 64 6.92 -20.55 -2.43
CA GLY A 64 8.37 -20.53 -2.19
C GLY A 64 9.24 -19.70 -3.14
N ALA A 65 9.30 -18.38 -2.92
CA ALA A 65 10.54 -17.67 -3.21
C ALA A 65 11.51 -17.93 -2.03
N PRO A 66 12.78 -18.33 -2.26
CA PRO A 66 13.73 -18.54 -1.17
C PRO A 66 13.92 -17.25 -0.34
N PRO A 67 14.34 -17.35 0.94
CA PRO A 67 14.55 -16.20 1.80
C PRO A 67 15.84 -15.47 1.41
N GLU A 68 15.88 -14.87 0.21
CA GLU A 68 16.84 -13.82 -0.03
C GLU A 68 16.43 -12.61 0.79
N ILE A 69 17.31 -12.29 1.75
CA ILE A 69 17.32 -11.12 2.60
C ILE A 69 17.08 -9.89 1.72
N ARG A 70 15.82 -9.43 1.63
CA ARG A 70 15.50 -8.13 1.03
C ARG A 70 15.91 -7.05 2.02
N SER A 71 17.22 -6.80 2.05
CA SER A 71 17.84 -5.67 2.72
C SER A 71 17.22 -4.36 2.22
N PRO A 72 17.05 -3.34 3.08
CA PRO A 72 16.28 -2.16 2.77
C PRO A 72 17.15 -1.17 2.00
N VAL A 73 16.91 -0.98 0.71
CA VAL A 73 17.09 0.28 -0.05
C VAL A 73 16.68 0.01 -1.49
N ALA A 74 15.54 0.55 -1.89
CA ALA A 74 15.24 0.87 -3.29
C ALA A 74 14.07 1.87 -3.36
N SER A 75 14.23 3.02 -2.69
CA SER A 75 13.79 4.25 -3.33
C SER A 75 14.89 4.65 -4.28
N THR A 76 14.72 4.48 -5.61
CA THR A 76 15.06 5.43 -6.68
C THR A 76 14.70 4.85 -8.07
N LEU A 77 14.11 5.72 -8.90
CA LEU A 77 13.65 5.64 -10.31
C LEU A 77 14.50 4.86 -11.35
N ARG A 78 13.84 4.32 -12.40
CA ARG A 78 14.02 4.56 -13.87
C ARG A 78 13.47 3.38 -14.69
N ALA A 79 13.10 3.46 -15.97
CA ALA A 79 12.89 4.54 -16.94
C ALA A 79 11.97 3.98 -18.03
N ARG A 80 11.08 4.82 -18.55
CA ARG A 80 10.47 4.66 -19.88
C ARG A 80 11.41 5.37 -20.84
N ALA A 81 11.90 4.66 -21.85
CA ALA A 81 12.34 5.19 -23.13
C ALA A 81 11.84 4.20 -24.17
#